data_AF-A0AAQ4DXI3-F1
#
_entry.id   AF-A0AAQ4DXI3-F1
#
_cell.length_a   1.000
_cell.length_b   1.000
_cell.length_c   1.000
_cell.angle_alpha   90.00
_cell.angle_beta   90.00
_cell.angle_gamma   90.00
#
_symmetry.space_group_name_H-M   'P 1'
#
loop_
_entity.id
_entity.type
_entity.pdbx_description
1 polymer ?
#
loop_
_entity_poly.entity_id
_entity_poly.type
_entity_poly.pdbx_seq_one_letter_code
_entity_poly.pdbx_strand_id
1 'polypeptide(L)'
;MRRNSENWGHRCIIAVAVTGLATAATRHLVGNLLSATVTLQWHVLNFADKPDTVQARIRQEIDDEVGRERQPAWKDRNRMPYTVACIWEMYRWKTVSPLGVARSCAGEDTFFDEYFIPKGTTVSPNVWAVHNDPTLWKVPSKFDPSSFLREDGSLVQPKPEYLIPFFIGKRMCPGEILASVEIFLYITCLLQKCIVLPDEGKIQGLDSADIPLAELNRYKVRFLP
;
A
#
# COMPACT_ATOMS: atom_id res chain seq x y z
N MET A 1 35.13 2.13 -51.24
CA MET A 1 34.72 2.12 -49.82
C MET A 1 33.21 2.29 -49.73
N ARG A 2 32.43 1.20 -49.69
CA ARG A 2 30.99 1.23 -49.38
C ARG A 2 30.84 0.83 -47.91
N ARG A 3 30.35 1.74 -47.05
CA ARG A 3 30.01 1.42 -45.65
C ARG A 3 28.54 1.03 -45.58
N ASN A 4 28.28 -0.14 -45.01
CA ASN A 4 26.97 -0.70 -44.69
C ASN A 4 26.13 0.26 -43.82
N SER A 5 24.96 0.68 -44.31
CA SER A 5 23.97 1.48 -43.59
C SER A 5 22.83 0.66 -42.96
N GLU A 6 22.79 -0.66 -43.10
CA GLU A 6 21.58 -1.47 -42.81
C GLU A 6 21.51 -2.08 -41.40
N ASN A 7 22.55 -1.99 -40.56
CA ASN A 7 22.57 -2.63 -39.23
C ASN A 7 22.24 -1.72 -38.03
N TRP A 8 21.88 -0.45 -38.25
CA TRP A 8 21.64 0.51 -37.16
C TRP A 8 20.24 0.40 -36.55
N GLY A 9 19.21 0.05 -37.33
CA GLY A 9 17.81 0.00 -36.86
C GLY A 9 17.56 -1.06 -35.79
N HIS A 10 18.04 -2.29 -35.99
CA HIS A 10 17.83 -3.39 -35.04
C HIS A 10 18.62 -3.18 -33.73
N ARG A 11 19.84 -2.64 -33.83
CA ARG A 11 20.67 -2.34 -32.64
C ARG A 11 20.14 -1.17 -31.83
N CYS A 12 19.59 -0.13 -32.47
CA CYS A 12 18.92 0.97 -31.75
C CYS A 12 17.62 0.53 -31.08
N ILE A 13 16.79 -0.29 -31.72
CA ILE A 13 15.56 -0.79 -31.11
C ILE A 13 15.86 -1.68 -29.89
N ILE A 14 16.84 -2.57 -30.00
CA ILE A 14 17.27 -3.42 -28.87
C ILE A 14 17.88 -2.57 -27.75
N ALA A 15 18.72 -1.58 -28.05
CA ALA A 15 19.28 -0.70 -27.04
C ALA A 15 18.20 0.15 -26.34
N VAL A 16 17.26 0.74 -27.08
CA VAL A 16 16.13 1.50 -26.51
C VAL A 16 15.20 0.59 -25.69
N ALA A 17 14.97 -0.64 -26.13
CA ALA A 17 14.19 -1.61 -25.37
C ALA A 17 14.89 -2.01 -24.06
N VAL A 18 16.21 -2.24 -24.07
CA VAL A 18 16.98 -2.61 -22.87
C VAL A 18 17.12 -1.43 -21.90
N THR A 19 17.41 -0.22 -22.39
CA THR A 19 17.46 0.99 -21.54
C THR A 19 16.07 1.37 -21.02
N GLY A 20 15.02 1.22 -21.83
CA GLY A 20 13.63 1.41 -21.44
C GLY A 20 13.17 0.41 -20.39
N LEU A 21 13.52 -0.88 -20.55
CA LEU A 21 13.22 -1.94 -19.60
C LEU A 21 13.99 -1.75 -18.30
N ALA A 22 15.28 -1.43 -18.35
CA ALA A 22 16.09 -1.17 -17.16
C ALA A 22 15.56 0.05 -16.39
N THR A 23 15.25 1.16 -17.07
CA THR A 23 14.69 2.34 -16.39
C THR A 23 13.27 2.14 -15.88
N ALA A 24 12.45 1.32 -16.53
CA ALA A 24 11.12 0.95 -16.04
C ALA A 24 11.22 0.02 -14.82
N ALA A 25 12.09 -0.99 -14.86
CA ALA A 25 12.35 -1.91 -13.76
C ALA A 25 12.92 -1.17 -12.54
N THR A 26 13.90 -0.28 -12.73
CA THR A 26 14.45 0.53 -11.63
C THR A 26 13.39 1.44 -11.01
N ARG A 27 12.56 2.11 -11.83
CA ARG A 27 11.45 2.94 -11.31
C ARG A 27 10.42 2.12 -10.54
N HIS A 28 10.09 0.92 -11.03
CA HIS A 28 9.18 0.00 -10.37
C HIS A 28 9.73 -0.45 -9.01
N LEU A 29 10.99 -0.90 -8.97
CA LEU A 29 11.64 -1.38 -7.76
C LEU A 29 11.80 -0.27 -6.71
N VAL A 30 12.24 0.92 -7.12
CA VAL A 30 12.40 2.06 -6.20
C VAL A 30 11.04 2.52 -5.67
N GLY A 31 10.02 2.62 -6.53
CA GLY A 31 8.68 2.99 -6.13
C GLY A 31 8.04 1.99 -5.16
N ASN A 32 8.19 0.69 -5.44
CA ASN A 32 7.71 -0.37 -4.55
C ASN A 32 8.44 -0.35 -3.21
N LEU A 33 9.78 -0.30 -3.23
CA LEU A 33 10.59 -0.32 -2.02
C LEU A 33 10.23 0.82 -1.06
N LEU A 34 10.11 2.05 -1.57
CA LEU A 34 9.75 3.20 -0.74
C LEU A 34 8.34 3.06 -0.15
N SER A 35 7.36 2.74 -0.99
CA SER A 35 5.95 2.69 -0.56
C SER A 35 5.67 1.53 0.38
N ALA A 36 6.17 0.32 0.08
CA ALA A 36 6.02 -0.84 0.96
C ALA A 36 6.72 -0.62 2.31
N THR A 37 7.92 -0.04 2.31
CA THR A 37 8.65 0.28 3.57
C THR A 37 7.85 1.24 4.44
N VAL A 38 7.30 2.31 3.87
CA VAL A 38 6.47 3.27 4.60
C VAL A 38 5.21 2.61 5.16
N THR A 39 4.52 1.78 4.38
CA THR A 39 3.35 1.03 4.85
C THR A 39 3.72 0.07 5.99
N LEU A 40 4.86 -0.63 5.90
CA LEU A 40 5.34 -1.50 6.99
C LEU A 40 5.67 -0.71 8.26
N GLN A 41 6.30 0.46 8.13
CA GLN A 41 6.57 1.33 9.27
C GLN A 41 5.26 1.73 9.97
N TRP A 42 4.23 2.13 9.21
CA TRP A 42 2.93 2.42 9.79
C TRP A 42 2.28 1.22 10.49
N HIS A 43 2.40 0.01 9.94
CA HIS A 43 1.97 -1.21 10.61
C HIS A 43 2.71 -1.45 11.92
N VAL A 44 4.04 -1.35 11.92
CA VAL A 44 4.86 -1.53 13.12
C VAL A 44 4.47 -0.52 14.21
N LEU A 45 4.27 0.75 13.85
CA LEU A 45 3.80 1.77 14.80
C LEU A 45 2.40 1.48 15.31
N ASN A 46 1.49 1.04 14.44
CA ASN A 46 0.13 0.68 14.84
C ASN A 46 0.13 -0.53 15.80
N PHE A 47 1.01 -1.52 15.58
CA PHE A 47 1.16 -2.65 16.48
C PHE A 47 1.66 -2.23 17.85
N ALA A 48 2.67 -1.37 17.91
CA ALA A 48 3.20 -0.83 19.16
C ALA A 48 2.19 0.07 19.89
N ASP A 49 1.39 0.85 19.17
CA ASP A 49 0.32 1.68 19.74
C ASP A 49 -0.85 0.83 20.28
N LYS A 50 -1.16 -0.28 19.62
CA LYS A 50 -2.32 -1.13 19.88
C LYS A 50 -1.94 -2.60 20.15
N PRO A 51 -1.08 -2.89 21.15
CA PRO A 51 -0.59 -4.24 21.39
C PRO A 51 -1.71 -5.20 21.83
N ASP A 52 -2.59 -4.74 22.72
CA ASP A 52 -3.64 -5.58 23.33
C ASP A 52 -4.89 -5.74 22.44
N THR A 53 -4.95 -5.05 21.30
CA THR A 53 -6.12 -5.06 20.42
C THR A 53 -5.75 -5.54 19.02
N VAL A 54 -5.20 -4.67 18.18
CA VAL A 54 -4.86 -4.99 16.78
C VAL A 54 -3.79 -6.07 16.73
N GLN A 55 -2.68 -5.87 17.45
CA GLN A 55 -1.56 -6.80 17.41
C GLN A 55 -1.94 -8.16 18.00
N ALA A 56 -2.57 -8.18 19.19
CA ALA A 56 -3.04 -9.40 19.83
C ALA A 56 -3.97 -10.21 18.93
N ARG A 57 -4.92 -9.56 18.25
CA ARG A 57 -5.86 -10.25 17.36
C ARG A 57 -5.20 -10.81 16.10
N ILE A 58 -4.25 -10.09 15.49
CA ILE A 58 -3.46 -10.65 14.37
C ILE A 58 -2.63 -11.84 14.85
N ARG A 59 -2.01 -11.74 16.04
CA ARG A 59 -1.21 -12.84 16.61
C ARG A 59 -2.06 -14.09 16.88
N GLN A 60 -3.27 -13.92 17.40
CA GLN A 60 -4.21 -15.02 17.60
C GLN A 60 -4.58 -15.68 16.26
N GLU A 61 -4.88 -14.89 15.24
CA GLU A 61 -5.19 -15.41 13.90
C GLU A 61 -3.99 -16.15 13.26
N ILE A 62 -2.76 -15.68 13.52
CA ILE A 62 -1.53 -16.41 13.14
C ILE A 62 -1.44 -17.75 13.89
N ASP A 63 -1.71 -17.78 15.19
CA ASP A 63 -1.68 -19.01 15.99
C ASP A 63 -2.67 -20.06 15.48
N ASP A 64 -3.89 -19.63 15.18
CA ASP A 64 -4.97 -20.50 14.77
C ASP A 64 -4.75 -21.09 13.36
N GLU A 65 -4.27 -20.28 12.41
CA GLU A 65 -4.20 -20.67 10.99
C GLU A 65 -2.81 -21.13 10.53
N VAL A 66 -1.77 -20.58 11.16
CA VAL A 66 -0.37 -20.83 10.81
C VAL A 66 0.32 -21.67 11.87
N GLY A 67 0.10 -21.36 13.15
CA GLY A 67 0.86 -21.91 14.26
C GLY A 67 2.27 -21.32 14.34
N ARG A 68 3.10 -21.90 15.22
CA ARG A 68 4.47 -21.40 15.50
C ARG A 68 5.59 -22.19 14.81
N GLU A 69 5.28 -23.36 14.25
CA GLU A 69 6.29 -24.26 13.66
C GLU A 69 6.62 -23.93 12.20
N ARG A 70 5.61 -23.60 11.39
CA ARG A 70 5.79 -23.28 9.96
C ARG A 70 5.86 -21.78 9.72
N GLN A 71 6.55 -21.36 8.66
CA GLN A 71 6.50 -19.96 8.24
C GLN A 71 5.14 -19.61 7.60
N PRO A 72 4.65 -18.37 7.78
CA PRO A 72 3.51 -17.83 7.04
C PRO A 72 3.76 -17.87 5.53
N ALA A 73 2.70 -18.13 4.77
CA ALA A 73 2.71 -18.15 3.32
C ALA A 73 1.58 -17.31 2.75
N TRP A 74 1.73 -16.80 1.52
CA TRP A 74 0.73 -15.93 0.88
C TRP A 74 -0.68 -16.56 0.78
N LYS A 75 -0.76 -17.90 0.73
CA LYS A 75 -2.04 -18.62 0.70
C LYS A 75 -2.82 -18.51 2.02
N ASP A 76 -2.15 -18.24 3.13
CA ASP A 76 -2.78 -18.17 4.46
C ASP A 76 -3.72 -16.99 4.59
N ARG A 77 -3.52 -15.92 3.81
CA ARG A 77 -4.42 -14.75 3.77
C ARG A 77 -5.90 -15.11 3.57
N ASN A 78 -6.18 -16.23 2.88
CA ASN A 78 -7.53 -16.67 2.59
C ASN A 78 -8.29 -17.11 3.86
N ARG A 79 -7.56 -17.40 4.93
CA ARG A 79 -8.07 -17.82 6.24
C ARG A 79 -7.74 -16.81 7.35
N MET A 80 -7.09 -15.70 6.99
CA MET A 80 -6.66 -14.65 7.92
C MET A 80 -7.38 -13.32 7.62
N PRO A 81 -8.72 -13.28 7.71
CA PRO A 81 -9.51 -12.12 7.32
C PRO A 81 -9.19 -10.86 8.12
N TYR A 82 -8.90 -10.97 9.41
CA TYR A 82 -8.58 -9.81 10.24
C TYR A 82 -7.26 -9.17 9.82
N THR A 83 -6.25 -9.99 9.53
CA THR A 83 -4.96 -9.53 9.03
C THR A 83 -5.11 -8.82 7.68
N VAL A 84 -5.91 -9.38 6.76
CA VAL A 84 -6.19 -8.74 5.47
C VAL A 84 -6.93 -7.42 5.64
N ALA A 85 -7.93 -7.37 6.52
CA ALA A 85 -8.66 -6.16 6.85
C ALA A 85 -7.75 -5.07 7.45
N CYS A 86 -6.80 -5.43 8.30
CA CYS A 86 -5.80 -4.51 8.84
C CYS A 86 -4.88 -3.93 7.74
N ILE A 87 -4.49 -4.74 6.76
CA ILE A 87 -3.68 -4.26 5.61
C ILE A 87 -4.48 -3.25 4.78
N TRP A 88 -5.73 -3.56 4.47
CA TRP A 88 -6.60 -2.67 3.70
C TRP A 88 -6.91 -1.37 4.44
N GLU A 89 -7.12 -1.46 5.75
CA GLU A 89 -7.31 -0.28 6.59
C GLU A 89 -6.05 0.57 6.66
N MET A 90 -4.86 -0.03 6.67
CA MET A 90 -3.61 0.74 6.63
C MET A 90 -3.46 1.50 5.32
N TYR A 91 -3.79 0.86 4.20
CA TYR A 91 -3.78 1.52 2.88
C TYR A 91 -4.72 2.73 2.81
N ARG A 92 -5.88 2.64 3.46
CA ARG A 92 -6.84 3.73 3.56
C ARG A 92 -6.35 4.83 4.51
N TRP A 93 -6.12 4.46 5.77
CA TRP A 93 -5.80 5.36 6.88
C TRP A 93 -4.50 6.10 6.67
N LYS A 94 -3.46 5.45 6.13
CA LYS A 94 -2.14 6.04 5.82
C LYS A 94 -1.84 5.91 4.33
N THR A 95 -2.60 6.67 3.55
CA THR A 95 -2.46 6.74 2.10
C THR A 95 -1.09 7.29 1.70
N VAL A 96 -0.19 6.41 1.25
CA VAL A 96 1.21 6.75 0.93
C VAL A 96 1.33 7.74 -0.23
N SER A 97 0.41 7.70 -1.19
CA SER A 97 0.42 8.56 -2.38
C SER A 97 -0.90 9.33 -2.51
N PRO A 98 -1.13 10.35 -1.64
CA PRO A 98 -2.42 11.02 -1.51
C PRO A 98 -2.90 11.72 -2.79
N LEU A 99 -1.98 12.29 -3.57
CA LEU A 99 -2.27 12.94 -4.86
C LEU A 99 -1.85 12.10 -6.07
N GLY A 100 -1.36 10.89 -5.84
CA GLY A 100 -0.82 10.01 -6.86
C GLY A 100 0.24 10.60 -7.76
N VAL A 101 0.36 10.01 -8.95
CA VAL A 101 1.25 10.52 -10.00
C VAL A 101 0.39 11.29 -11.00
N ALA A 102 0.70 12.57 -11.17
CA ALA A 102 0.03 13.44 -12.11
C ALA A 102 -0.05 12.81 -13.51
N ARG A 103 -1.20 13.01 -14.17
CA ARG A 103 -1.51 12.54 -15.52
C ARG A 103 -1.75 13.75 -16.40
N SER A 104 -1.50 13.61 -17.70
CA SER A 104 -1.88 14.64 -18.67
C SER A 104 -2.96 14.08 -19.58
N CYS A 105 -3.97 14.89 -19.88
CA CYS A 105 -4.97 14.63 -20.93
C CYS A 105 -4.31 14.73 -22.31
N ALA A 106 -3.43 13.78 -22.63
CA ALA A 106 -2.52 13.88 -23.77
C ALA A 106 -3.17 13.58 -25.13
N GLY A 107 -4.32 12.89 -25.15
CA GLY A 107 -4.97 12.46 -26.38
C GLY A 107 -5.70 13.59 -27.09
N GLU A 108 -6.66 14.19 -26.40
CA GLU A 108 -7.65 15.11 -26.93
C GLU A 108 -8.29 15.94 -25.83
N ASP A 109 -9.02 16.98 -26.21
CA ASP A 109 -9.92 17.69 -25.32
C ASP A 109 -11.01 16.71 -24.84
N THR A 110 -11.39 16.80 -23.58
CA THR A 110 -12.38 15.89 -23.00
C THR A 110 -13.33 16.62 -22.08
N PHE A 111 -14.40 15.95 -21.70
CA PHE A 111 -15.32 16.40 -20.66
C PHE A 111 -15.26 15.42 -19.48
N PHE A 112 -15.27 15.98 -18.27
CA PHE A 112 -15.51 15.24 -17.04
C PHE A 112 -16.72 15.86 -16.37
N ASP A 113 -17.83 15.13 -16.34
CA ASP A 113 -19.15 15.66 -16.05
C ASP A 113 -19.44 16.93 -16.89
N GLU A 114 -19.80 18.05 -16.27
CA GLU A 114 -20.00 19.34 -16.95
C GLU A 114 -18.71 20.11 -17.28
N TYR A 115 -17.54 19.63 -16.85
CA TYR A 115 -16.28 20.36 -16.97
C TYR A 115 -15.54 20.01 -18.25
N PHE A 116 -15.30 21.04 -19.07
CA PHE A 116 -14.39 20.94 -20.21
C PHE A 116 -12.93 20.92 -19.75
N ILE A 117 -12.19 19.89 -20.16
CA ILE A 117 -10.78 19.69 -19.85
C ILE A 117 -9.99 19.74 -21.16
N PRO A 118 -9.25 20.84 -21.41
CA PRO A 118 -8.42 20.97 -22.59
C PRO A 118 -7.33 19.88 -22.67
N LYS A 119 -6.97 19.50 -23.88
CA LYS A 119 -5.81 18.66 -24.18
C LYS A 119 -4.55 19.26 -23.55
N GLY A 120 -3.73 18.39 -22.98
CA GLY A 120 -2.50 18.75 -22.28
C GLY A 120 -2.70 19.13 -20.81
N THR A 121 -3.94 19.33 -20.35
CA THR A 121 -4.22 19.61 -18.93
C THR A 121 -3.64 18.52 -18.04
N THR A 122 -2.94 18.95 -16.99
CA THR A 122 -2.40 18.04 -15.98
C THR A 122 -3.43 17.84 -14.87
N VAL A 123 -3.76 16.59 -14.58
CA VAL A 123 -4.75 16.17 -13.59
C VAL A 123 -4.06 15.30 -12.55
N SER A 124 -4.33 15.57 -11.27
CA SER A 124 -3.83 14.77 -10.14
C SER A 124 -5.01 14.09 -9.44
N PRO A 125 -4.98 12.76 -9.25
CA PRO A 125 -6.04 12.09 -8.51
C PRO A 125 -5.92 12.38 -7.01
N ASN A 126 -6.95 12.97 -6.40
CA ASN A 126 -6.99 13.17 -4.95
C ASN A 126 -7.52 11.91 -4.23
N VAL A 127 -6.67 10.90 -4.12
CA VAL A 127 -7.00 9.63 -3.44
C VAL A 127 -7.19 9.83 -1.93
N TRP A 128 -6.46 10.78 -1.34
CA TRP A 128 -6.65 11.12 0.08
C TRP A 128 -8.08 11.52 0.39
N ALA A 129 -8.70 12.35 -0.47
CA ALA A 129 -10.09 12.75 -0.29
C ALA A 129 -11.02 11.54 -0.29
N VAL A 130 -10.82 10.58 -1.21
CA VAL A 130 -11.63 9.35 -1.27
C VAL A 130 -11.44 8.48 -0.03
N HIS A 131 -10.20 8.29 0.42
CA HIS A 131 -9.88 7.47 1.60
C HIS A 131 -10.28 8.10 2.94
N ASN A 132 -10.54 9.42 2.95
CA ASN A 132 -10.94 10.19 4.13
C ASN A 132 -12.37 10.73 4.06
N ASP A 133 -13.15 10.35 3.04
CA ASP A 133 -14.52 10.82 2.86
C ASP A 133 -15.45 10.23 3.95
N PRO A 134 -16.06 11.07 4.81
CA PRO A 134 -16.97 10.60 5.86
C PRO A 134 -18.29 10.03 5.32
N THR A 135 -18.61 10.24 4.04
CA THR A 135 -19.77 9.63 3.38
C THR A 135 -19.49 8.19 2.96
N LEU A 136 -18.21 7.83 2.76
CA LEU A 136 -17.77 6.48 2.35
C LEU A 136 -17.26 5.63 3.52
N TRP A 137 -16.71 6.27 4.56
CA TRP A 137 -16.07 5.60 5.69
C TRP A 137 -16.66 6.08 7.03
N LYS A 138 -17.01 5.13 7.91
CA LYS A 138 -17.68 5.42 9.20
C LYS A 138 -16.91 6.42 10.08
N VAL A 139 -15.60 6.19 10.26
CA VAL A 139 -14.73 7.07 11.05
C VAL A 139 -13.37 7.20 10.34
N PRO A 140 -13.25 8.05 9.31
CA PRO A 140 -12.07 8.04 8.43
C PRO A 140 -10.76 8.37 9.14
N SER A 141 -10.80 9.17 10.21
CA SER A 141 -9.62 9.57 10.99
C SER A 141 -9.05 8.47 11.88
N LYS A 142 -9.83 7.43 12.19
CA LYS A 142 -9.40 6.33 13.06
C LYS A 142 -8.99 5.11 12.25
N PHE A 143 -8.04 4.37 12.79
CA PHE A 143 -7.74 3.03 12.31
C PHE A 143 -8.79 2.04 12.81
N ASP A 144 -9.66 1.57 11.91
CA ASP A 144 -10.73 0.62 12.18
C ASP A 144 -10.84 -0.49 11.11
N PRO A 145 -10.15 -1.63 11.30
CA PRO A 145 -10.22 -2.78 10.40
C PRO A 145 -11.62 -3.38 10.27
N SER A 146 -12.54 -3.12 11.21
CA SER A 146 -13.90 -3.68 11.14
C SER A 146 -14.66 -3.19 9.91
N SER A 147 -14.24 -2.07 9.30
CA SER A 147 -14.78 -1.54 8.04
C SER A 147 -14.64 -2.49 6.85
N PHE A 148 -13.76 -3.49 6.93
CA PHE A 148 -13.51 -4.47 5.86
C PHE A 148 -13.93 -5.89 6.23
N LEU A 149 -14.57 -6.08 7.38
CA LEU A 149 -15.05 -7.38 7.83
C LEU A 149 -16.57 -7.45 7.68
N ARG A 150 -17.08 -8.65 7.45
CA ARG A 150 -18.51 -8.92 7.62
C ARG A 150 -18.93 -8.67 9.08
N GLU A 151 -20.23 -8.51 9.30
CA GLU A 151 -20.79 -8.20 10.63
C GLU A 151 -20.41 -9.22 11.71
N ASP A 152 -20.25 -10.49 11.34
CA ASP A 152 -19.82 -11.57 12.23
C ASP A 152 -18.29 -11.60 12.47
N GLY A 153 -17.53 -10.77 11.76
CA GLY A 153 -16.06 -10.70 11.82
C GLY A 153 -15.35 -11.90 11.22
N SER A 154 -16.06 -12.84 10.58
CA SER A 154 -15.52 -14.14 10.15
C SER A 154 -14.80 -14.10 8.81
N LEU A 155 -15.12 -13.13 7.96
CA LEU A 155 -14.61 -13.02 6.60
C LEU A 155 -14.37 -11.56 6.22
N VAL A 156 -13.40 -11.36 5.33
CA VAL A 156 -13.24 -10.08 4.64
C VAL A 156 -14.43 -9.89 3.70
N GLN A 157 -15.04 -8.72 3.75
CA GLN A 157 -16.04 -8.35 2.75
C GLN A 157 -15.35 -8.12 1.38
N PRO A 158 -16.11 -8.09 0.26
CA PRO A 158 -15.54 -7.68 -1.02
C PRO A 158 -14.82 -6.33 -0.89
N LYS A 159 -13.62 -6.22 -1.47
CA LYS A 159 -12.83 -4.97 -1.45
C LYS A 159 -13.71 -3.83 -1.97
N PRO A 160 -13.95 -2.77 -1.19
CA PRO A 160 -14.74 -1.64 -1.67
C PRO A 160 -14.10 -1.01 -2.90
N GLU A 161 -14.91 -0.67 -3.91
CA GLU A 161 -14.41 -0.08 -5.18
C GLU A 161 -13.70 1.25 -4.97
N TYR A 162 -14.05 1.97 -3.90
CA TYR A 162 -13.46 3.24 -3.49
C TYR A 162 -12.20 3.08 -2.63
N LEU A 163 -11.78 1.85 -2.28
CA LEU A 163 -10.45 1.59 -1.73
C LEU A 163 -9.44 1.47 -2.88
N ILE A 164 -8.75 2.58 -3.19
CA ILE A 164 -7.91 2.72 -4.39
C ILE A 164 -6.44 3.09 -4.08
N PRO A 165 -5.74 2.41 -3.15
CA PRO A 165 -4.36 2.73 -2.79
C PRO A 165 -3.35 2.52 -3.92
N PHE A 166 -3.72 1.71 -4.90
CA PHE A 166 -2.94 1.42 -6.10
C PHE A 166 -3.50 2.14 -7.34
N PHE A 167 -4.39 3.12 -7.15
CA PHE A 167 -5.14 3.81 -8.20
C PHE A 167 -6.00 2.84 -9.02
N ILE A 168 -6.65 3.37 -10.06
CA ILE A 168 -7.53 2.62 -10.96
C ILE A 168 -7.24 2.95 -12.43
N GLY A 169 -7.79 2.12 -13.33
CA GLY A 169 -7.69 2.31 -14.77
C GLY A 169 -6.36 1.87 -15.38
N LYS A 170 -6.10 2.30 -16.62
CA LYS A 170 -4.96 1.84 -17.46
C LYS A 170 -3.56 2.09 -16.86
N ARG A 171 -3.48 2.92 -15.81
CA ARG A 171 -2.23 3.30 -15.12
C ARG A 171 -2.27 2.97 -13.63
N MET A 172 -3.10 2.01 -13.23
CA MET A 172 -3.04 1.42 -11.89
C MET A 172 -1.64 0.86 -11.63
N CYS A 173 -1.27 0.78 -10.35
CA CYS A 173 0.06 0.35 -9.95
C CYS A 173 0.31 -1.11 -10.40
N PRO A 174 1.32 -1.38 -11.24
CA PRO A 174 1.67 -2.75 -11.60
C PRO A 174 2.22 -3.56 -10.41
N GLY A 175 2.63 -2.90 -9.33
CA GLY A 175 3.16 -3.51 -8.12
C GLY A 175 2.12 -3.95 -7.09
N GLU A 176 0.81 -3.78 -7.33
CA GLU A 176 -0.24 -4.10 -6.32
C GLU A 176 -0.10 -5.51 -5.74
N ILE A 177 0.10 -6.52 -6.60
CA ILE A 177 0.21 -7.91 -6.16
C ILE A 177 1.48 -8.10 -5.33
N LEU A 178 2.62 -7.59 -5.80
CA LEU A 178 3.91 -7.75 -5.10
C LEU A 178 3.86 -7.06 -3.73
N ALA A 179 3.40 -5.81 -3.68
CA ALA A 179 3.26 -5.06 -2.43
C ALA A 179 2.32 -5.79 -1.46
N SER A 180 1.18 -6.32 -1.93
CA SER A 180 0.24 -7.05 -1.07
C SER A 180 0.87 -8.31 -0.47
N VAL A 181 1.65 -9.06 -1.27
CA VAL A 181 2.39 -10.25 -0.82
C VAL A 181 3.46 -9.86 0.21
N GLU A 182 4.27 -8.85 -0.11
CA GLU A 182 5.33 -8.36 0.78
C GLU A 182 4.76 -7.93 2.12
N ILE A 183 3.78 -7.01 2.13
CA ILE A 183 3.19 -6.50 3.37
C ILE A 183 2.64 -7.63 4.22
N PHE A 184 1.85 -8.53 3.63
CA PHE A 184 1.27 -9.66 4.37
C PHE A 184 2.34 -10.56 4.98
N LEU A 185 3.34 -10.97 4.20
CA LEU A 185 4.39 -11.86 4.70
C LEU A 185 5.25 -11.17 5.77
N TYR A 186 5.61 -9.90 5.59
CA TYR A 186 6.41 -9.18 6.58
C TYR A 186 5.68 -9.05 7.92
N ILE A 187 4.42 -8.60 7.94
CA ILE A 187 3.71 -8.40 9.20
C ILE A 187 3.41 -9.73 9.90
N THR A 188 3.05 -10.77 9.14
CA THR A 188 2.75 -12.08 9.73
C THR A 188 4.00 -12.77 10.24
N CYS A 189 5.11 -12.77 9.49
CA CYS A 189 6.39 -13.31 9.95
C CYS A 189 6.91 -12.55 11.19
N LEU A 190 6.76 -11.22 11.21
CA LEU A 190 7.16 -10.39 12.34
C LEU A 190 6.35 -10.74 13.59
N LEU A 191 5.01 -10.71 13.50
CA LEU A 191 4.13 -10.96 14.64
C LEU A 191 4.07 -12.45 15.03
N GLN A 192 4.49 -13.36 14.16
CA GLN A 192 4.72 -14.75 14.54
C GLN A 192 5.91 -14.90 15.50
N LYS A 193 6.91 -14.01 15.42
CA LYS A 193 8.18 -14.16 16.16
C LYS A 193 8.41 -13.12 17.24
N CYS A 194 7.66 -12.02 17.21
CA CYS A 194 7.90 -10.91 18.12
C CYS A 194 6.60 -10.20 18.53
N ILE A 195 6.58 -9.70 19.75
CA ILE A 195 5.66 -8.68 20.22
C ILE A 195 6.33 -7.31 20.00
N VAL A 196 5.63 -6.41 19.33
CA VAL A 196 6.09 -5.04 19.06
C VAL A 196 5.53 -4.12 20.14
N LEU A 197 6.38 -3.38 20.83
CA LEU A 197 5.99 -2.45 21.88
C LEU A 197 6.65 -1.08 21.66
N PRO A 198 6.10 0.00 22.23
CA PRO A 198 6.83 1.27 22.31
C PRO A 198 8.13 1.07 23.12
N ASP A 199 9.16 1.81 22.72
CA ASP A 199 10.43 1.85 23.45
C ASP A 199 10.22 2.46 24.86
N GLU A 200 9.51 3.59 24.91
CA GLU A 200 9.11 4.25 26.15
C GLU A 200 7.65 4.74 26.07
N GLY A 201 6.92 4.63 27.18
CA GLY A 201 5.57 5.20 27.32
C GLY A 201 4.54 4.59 26.36
N LYS A 202 3.70 5.46 25.78
CA LYS A 202 2.72 5.11 24.74
C LYS A 202 3.06 5.87 23.47
N ILE A 203 2.83 5.25 22.31
CA ILE A 203 2.78 6.01 21.06
C ILE A 203 1.54 6.90 21.11
N GLN A 204 1.69 8.18 20.77
CA GLN A 204 0.57 9.13 20.73
C GLN A 204 0.53 9.83 19.38
N GLY A 205 -0.67 10.23 18.97
CA GLY A 205 -0.88 11.10 17.81
C GLY A 205 -0.96 10.39 16.45
N LEU A 206 -0.89 9.05 16.38
CA LEU A 206 -0.93 8.34 15.09
C LEU A 206 -2.22 8.60 14.29
N ASP A 207 -3.35 8.89 14.95
CA ASP A 207 -4.63 9.22 14.29
C ASP A 207 -4.62 10.59 13.59
N SER A 208 -3.58 11.41 13.77
CA SER A 208 -3.43 12.65 13.01
C SER A 208 -3.18 12.34 11.53
N ALA A 209 -3.97 12.97 10.66
CA ALA A 209 -3.82 12.88 9.21
C ALA A 209 -2.51 13.52 8.70
N ASP A 210 -1.91 14.40 9.51
CA ASP A 210 -0.85 15.31 9.09
C ASP A 210 0.56 14.87 9.46
N ILE A 211 0.76 13.64 9.97
CA ILE A 211 2.13 13.16 10.27
C ILE A 211 2.91 13.06 8.95
N PRO A 212 3.91 13.93 8.72
CA PRO A 212 4.71 13.85 7.50
C PRO A 212 5.49 12.53 7.51
N LEU A 213 5.68 11.91 6.35
CA LEU A 213 6.47 10.68 6.23
C LEU A 213 7.87 10.82 6.85
N ALA A 214 8.45 12.03 6.81
CA ALA A 214 9.73 12.34 7.41
C ALA A 214 9.76 12.22 8.95
N GLU A 215 8.61 12.27 9.62
CA GLU A 215 8.50 12.21 11.08
C GLU A 215 8.37 10.78 11.63
N LEU A 216 8.23 9.76 10.77
CA LEU A 216 8.18 8.35 11.18
C LEU A 216 9.41 7.94 12.00
N ASN A 217 10.57 8.52 11.70
CA ASN A 217 11.84 8.23 12.39
C ASN A 217 11.89 8.73 13.84
N ARG A 218 10.93 9.53 14.29
CA ARG A 218 10.86 10.00 15.69
C ARG A 218 10.35 8.92 16.64
N TYR A 219 9.60 7.96 16.13
CA TYR A 219 9.03 6.90 16.94
C TYR A 219 10.04 5.78 17.13
N LYS A 220 10.20 5.35 18.38
CA LYS A 220 11.03 4.21 18.75
C LYS A 220 10.15 3.07 19.22
N VAL A 221 10.46 1.87 18.75
CA VAL A 221 9.79 0.63 19.11
C VAL A 221 10.83 -0.42 19.49
N ARG A 222 10.42 -1.35 20.34
CA ARG A 222 11.21 -2.52 20.73
C ARG A 222 10.47 -3.80 20.33
N PHE A 223 11.25 -4.80 19.98
CA PHE A 223 10.77 -6.12 19.56
C PHE A 223 11.13 -7.13 20.65
N LEU A 224 10.14 -7.70 21.29
CA LEU A 224 10.30 -8.78 22.26
C LEU A 224 10.04 -10.11 21.56
N PRO A 225 10.87 -11.15 21.73
CA PRO A 225 10.57 -12.49 21.21
C PRO A 225 9.22 -13.03 21.70
#